data_AF-A0A9E4LXK1-F1
#
_entry.id   AF-A0A9E4LXK1-F1
#
_cell.length_a   1.000
_cell.length_b   1.000
_cell.length_c   1.000
_cell.angle_alpha   90.00
_cell.angle_beta   90.00
_cell.angle_gamma   90.00
#
_symmetry.space_group_name_H-M   'P 1'
#
loop_
_entity.id
_entity.type
_entity.pdbx_description
1 polymer ?
#
loop_
_entity_poly.entity_id
_entity_poly.type
_entity_poly.pdbx_seq_one_letter_code
_entity_poly.pdbx_strand_id
1 'polypeptide(L)' 'MRFSGFKIVKEALTGHKGWQATWRDATPKSHYDIVIIGGGGHGLATAYYLARNFGLPNIEDLDKGWIGGGN' A
#
# COMPACT_ATOMS: atom_id res chain seq x y z
N MET A 1 5.13 -9.81 5.28
CA MET A 1 4.19 -9.90 6.43
C MET A 1 3.25 -11.08 6.24
N ARG A 2 2.85 -11.79 7.30
CA ARG A 2 1.86 -12.87 7.20
C ARG A 2 0.70 -12.57 8.16
N PHE A 3 -0.49 -12.43 7.61
CA PHE A 3 -1.72 -12.28 8.38
C PHE A 3 -2.27 -13.67 8.73
N SER A 4 -2.68 -13.86 9.97
CA SER A 4 -3.38 -15.06 10.42
C SER A 4 -4.27 -14.73 11.62
N GLY A 5 -5.34 -15.49 11.83
CA GLY A 5 -6.25 -15.28 12.96
C GLY A 5 -5.53 -15.32 14.31
N PHE A 6 -4.63 -16.29 14.50
CA PHE A 6 -3.79 -16.37 15.71
C PHE A 6 -2.92 -15.12 15.90
N LYS A 7 -2.33 -14.59 14.82
CA LYS A 7 -1.51 -13.37 14.92
C LYS A 7 -2.37 -12.15 15.26
N ILE A 8 -3.59 -12.05 14.72
CA ILE A 8 -4.51 -10.96 15.08
C ILE A 8 -4.83 -11.00 16.58
N VAL A 9 -5.20 -12.17 17.13
CA VAL A 9 -5.48 -12.34 18.56
C VAL A 9 -4.27 -11.99 19.41
N LYS A 10 -3.08 -12.50 19.05
CA LYS A 10 -1.83 -12.19 19.75
C LYS A 10 -1.56 -10.68 19.77
N GLU A 11 -1.66 -10.02 18.62
CA GLU A 11 -1.37 -8.58 18.52
C GLU A 11 -2.39 -7.72 19.25
N ALA A 12 -3.66 -8.14 19.31
CA ALA A 12 -4.67 -7.48 20.14
C ALA A 12 -4.31 -7.52 21.63
N LEU A 13 -3.77 -8.65 22.12
CA LEU A 13 -3.32 -8.79 23.51
C LEU A 13 -2.00 -8.06 23.79
N THR A 14 -1.14 -7.88 22.79
CA THR A 14 0.17 -7.22 22.95
C THR A 14 0.16 -5.74 22.56
N GLY A 15 -1.00 -5.16 22.26
CA GLY A 15 -1.15 -3.75 21.89
C GLY A 15 -0.49 -3.40 20.55
N HIS A 16 -0.60 -4.29 19.55
CA HIS A 16 -0.19 -4.05 18.16
C HIS A 16 1.33 -3.80 17.94
N LYS A 17 2.18 -4.17 18.90
CA LYS A 17 3.63 -3.91 18.85
C LYS A 17 4.42 -4.79 17.87
N GLY A 18 3.86 -5.90 17.39
CA GLY A 18 4.53 -6.87 16.53
C GLY A 18 4.19 -6.74 15.04
N TRP A 19 3.49 -5.68 14.65
CA TRP A 19 3.26 -5.33 13.24
C TRP A 19 4.48 -4.64 12.64
N GLN A 20 4.75 -4.95 11.38
CA GLN A 20 5.69 -4.21 10.55
C GLN A 20 4.90 -3.29 9.61
N ALA A 21 5.53 -2.25 9.09
CA ALA A 21 4.90 -1.39 8.08
C ALA A 21 4.54 -2.21 6.83
N THR A 22 3.30 -2.08 6.34
CA THR A 22 2.83 -2.77 5.13
C THR A 22 3.40 -2.15 3.86
N TRP A 23 3.64 -0.85 3.92
CA TRP A 23 4.19 -0.06 2.84
C TRP A 23 5.60 0.40 3.24
N ARG A 24 6.48 0.45 2.24
CA ARG A 24 7.77 1.11 2.38
C ARG A 24 7.53 2.63 2.39
N ASP A 25 8.24 3.36 3.23
CA ASP A 25 8.29 4.81 3.17
C ASP A 25 9.34 5.21 2.12
N ALA A 26 8.87 5.51 0.91
CA ALA A 26 9.73 5.73 -0.25
C ALA A 26 9.78 7.20 -0.61
N THR A 27 10.98 7.74 -0.77
CA THR A 27 11.14 9.06 -1.40
C THR A 27 10.73 8.97 -2.87
N PRO A 28 9.87 9.89 -3.37
CA PRO A 28 9.49 9.92 -4.78
C PRO A 28 10.70 10.04 -5.70
N LYS A 29 10.70 9.29 -6.79
CA LYS A 29 11.67 9.44 -7.88
C LYS A 29 11.38 10.72 -8.65
N SER A 30 12.36 11.18 -9.43
CA SER A 30 12.19 12.29 -10.36
C SER A 30 11.26 11.97 -11.53
N HIS A 31 11.04 10.68 -11.85
CA HIS A 31 10.26 10.27 -13.00
C HIS A 31 9.55 8.93 -12.78
N TYR A 32 8.34 8.83 -13.34
CA TYR A 32 7.48 7.66 -13.39
C TYR A 32 6.77 7.61 -14.74
N ASP A 33 6.51 6.41 -15.24
CA ASP A 33 5.73 6.24 -16.47
C ASP A 33 4.25 6.56 -16.22
N ILE A 34 3.78 6.32 -14.99
CA ILE A 34 2.39 6.51 -14.58
C ILE A 34 2.36 7.09 -13.16
N VAL A 35 1.56 8.14 -12.97
CA VAL A 35 1.26 8.71 -11.65
C VAL A 35 -0.25 8.60 -11.42
N ILE A 36 -0.63 7.97 -10.32
CA ILE A 36 -2.01 7.84 -9.86
C ILE A 36 -2.21 8.82 -8.70
N ILE A 37 -3.30 9.58 -8.75
CA ILE A 37 -3.66 10.54 -7.69
C ILE A 37 -4.86 9.96 -6.92
N GLY A 38 -4.61 9.55 -5.69
CA GLY A 38 -5.57 8.99 -4.75
C GLY A 38 -5.20 7.56 -4.34
N GLY A 39 -4.53 7.41 -3.19
CA GLY A 39 -4.09 6.13 -2.63
C GLY A 39 -5.17 5.34 -1.90
N GLY A 40 -6.41 5.40 -2.40
CA GLY A 40 -7.54 4.59 -1.95
C GLY A 40 -7.59 3.22 -2.65
N GLY A 41 -8.65 2.45 -2.38
CA GLY A 41 -8.79 1.09 -2.94
C GLY A 41 -8.72 1.05 -4.48
N HIS A 42 -9.33 2.03 -5.16
CA HIS A 42 -9.31 2.11 -6.62
C HIS A 42 -7.92 2.45 -7.19
N GLY A 43 -7.20 3.40 -6.57
CA GLY A 43 -5.85 3.78 -7.01
C GLY A 43 -4.87 2.63 -6.89
N LEU A 44 -4.85 2.00 -5.71
CA LEU A 44 -4.00 0.85 -5.42
C LEU A 44 -4.33 -0.35 -6.31
N ALA A 45 -5.62 -0.63 -6.54
CA ALA A 45 -6.04 -1.71 -7.45
C ALA A 45 -5.61 -1.43 -8.89
N THR A 46 -5.69 -0.18 -9.33
CA THR A 46 -5.24 0.24 -10.66
C THR A 46 -3.73 0.05 -10.81
N ALA A 47 -2.94 0.51 -9.82
CA ALA A 47 -1.49 0.32 -9.81
C ALA A 47 -1.11 -1.18 -9.89
N TYR A 48 -1.78 -2.00 -9.08
CA TYR A 48 -1.58 -3.44 -9.08
C TYR A 48 -1.89 -4.06 -10.44
N TYR A 49 -3.03 -3.71 -11.04
CA TYR A 49 -3.48 -4.30 -12.30
C TYR A 49 -2.57 -3.89 -13.47
N LEU A 50 -2.14 -2.63 -13.52
CA LEU A 50 -1.16 -2.16 -14.50
C LEU A 50 0.18 -2.89 -14.40
N ALA A 51 0.71 -3.01 -13.18
CA ALA A 51 1.96 -3.73 -12.97
C ALA A 51 1.85 -5.22 -13.29
N ARG A 52 0.77 -5.87 -12.86
CA ARG A 52 0.60 -7.33 -12.96
C ARG A 52 0.16 -7.80 -14.34
N ASN A 53 -0.79 -7.10 -14.96
CA ASN A 53 -1.45 -7.56 -16.19
C ASN A 53 -0.83 -6.94 -17.45
N PHE A 54 -0.26 -5.75 -17.33
CA PHE A 54 0.32 -5.03 -18.47
C PHE A 54 1.85 -4.89 -18.38
N GLY A 55 2.47 -5.35 -17.30
CA GLY A 55 3.93 -5.31 -17.15
C GLY A 55 4.48 -3.89 -17.01
N LEU A 56 3.69 -2.96 -16.46
CA LEU A 56 4.05 -1.56 -16.26
C LEU A 56 4.29 -1.28 -14.76
N PRO A 57 5.46 -1.61 -14.18
CA PRO A 57 5.67 -1.55 -12.72
C PRO A 57 6.14 -0.19 -12.20
N ASN A 58 6.56 0.74 -13.07
CA ASN A 58 7.12 2.03 -12.67
C ASN A 58 6.01 3.07 -12.45
N ILE A 59 5.25 2.84 -11.38
CA ILE A 59 4.06 3.61 -11.00
C ILE A 59 4.28 4.28 -9.66
N GLU A 60 3.82 5.52 -9.53
CA GLU A 60 3.66 6.21 -8.25
C GLU A 60 2.17 6.37 -7.93
N ASP A 61 1.76 6.09 -6.70
CA ASP A 61 0.40 6.32 -6.20
C ASP A 61 0.45 7.30 -5.03
N LEU A 62 -0.13 8.49 -5.21
CA LEU A 62 -0.04 9.62 -4.28
C LEU A 62 -1.36 9.84 -3.56
N ASP A 63 -1.33 9.84 -2.24
CA ASP A 63 -2.47 10.26 -1.41
C ASP A 63 -2.17 11.60 -0.70
N LYS A 64 -3.21 12.41 -0.47
CA LYS A 64 -3.04 13.66 0.29
C LYS A 64 -2.84 13.41 1.79
N GLY A 65 -3.31 12.26 2.28
CA GLY A 65 -3.30 11.84 3.67
C GLY A 65 -2.62 10.49 3.82
N TRP A 66 -3.27 9.54 4.48
CA TRP A 66 -2.76 8.17 4.62
C TRP A 66 -3.38 7.23 3.59
N ILE A 67 -2.55 6.31 3.08
CA ILE A 67 -2.96 5.28 2.12
C ILE A 67 -4.13 4.46 2.69
N GLY A 68 -5.18 4.30 1.88
CA GLY A 68 -6.40 3.58 2.25
C GLY A 68 -7.31 4.34 3.22
N GLY A 69 -7.08 5.63 3.45
CA GLY A 69 -7.87 6.48 4.35
C GLY A 69 -9.14 7.09 3.78
N GLY A 70 -9.48 6.78 2.52
CA GLY A 70 -10.74 7.18 1.91
C GLY A 70 -11.96 6.48 2.52
N ASN A 71 -13.15 6.92 2.09
CA ASN A 71 -14.44 6.26 2.38
C ASN A 71 -14.86 5.35 1.23
#